data_AF-A0A5J5UKY1-F1
#
_entry.id   AF-A0A5J5UKY1-F1
#
_cell.length_a   1.000
_cell.length_b   1.000
_cell.length_c   1.000
_cell.angle_alpha   90.00
_cell.angle_beta   90.00
_cell.angle_gamma   90.00
#
_symmetry.space_group_name_H-M   'P 1'
#
loop_
_entity.id
_entity.type
_entity.pdbx_description
1 polymer ?
#
loop_
_entity_poly.entity_id
_entity_poly.type
_entity_poly.pdbx_seq_one_letter_code
_entity_poly.pdbx_strand_id
1 'polypeptide(L)'
;MENGGVENAHGDGNGNGQAASYTYWVREMTADAAPLPVPKELTAQDILSTQSQPTSLGSVWNKAGTWEEKNLNNWATQRLKELLKSVGSLDLSCGKAEISDVTKCVGDAFLVTVRNKKRVGYTYELTLKIKGEWHLREEKKTVNGHIDIPEFSFGELDDLQMAVQLSEEKDYVQQDKQQIIQDLKKRFLQPVREKLLQFEQELKDR
;
A
#
# COMPACT_ATOMS: atom_id res chain seq x y z
N MET A 1 33.15 -44.37 36.89
CA MET A 1 32.40 -44.35 38.15
C MET A 1 31.15 -43.54 37.86
N GLU A 2 30.09 -44.26 37.49
CA GLU A 2 28.95 -44.57 38.37
C GLU A 2 27.96 -43.40 38.35
N ASN A 3 26.86 -43.54 37.63
CA ASN A 3 25.60 -44.22 37.98
C ASN A 3 24.57 -43.20 38.48
N GLY A 4 23.35 -43.31 37.99
CA GLY A 4 22.22 -42.49 38.42
C GLY A 4 20.99 -42.69 37.55
N GLY A 5 20.61 -43.94 37.30
CA GLY A 5 19.28 -44.26 36.80
C GLY A 5 18.23 -43.94 37.87
N VAL A 6 17.07 -43.46 37.45
CA VAL A 6 15.85 -43.50 38.24
C VAL A 6 14.76 -44.11 37.36
N GLU A 7 14.29 -45.26 37.82
CA GLU A 7 13.26 -46.10 37.23
C GLU A 7 11.88 -45.45 37.29
N ASN A 8 11.03 -45.89 36.37
CA ASN A 8 9.60 -45.64 36.32
C ASN A 8 8.89 -46.14 37.58
N ALA A 9 7.90 -45.39 38.05
CA ALA A 9 6.82 -45.93 38.87
C ALA A 9 5.47 -45.41 38.37
N HIS A 10 4.56 -46.36 38.18
CA HIS A 10 3.20 -46.27 37.68
C HIS A 10 2.30 -45.35 38.53
N GLY A 11 1.37 -44.67 37.88
CA GLY A 11 0.26 -43.98 38.52
C GLY A 11 -1.01 -44.13 37.69
N ASP A 12 -1.70 -45.26 37.87
CA ASP A 12 -3.10 -45.44 37.47
C ASP A 12 -3.97 -44.38 38.15
N GLY A 13 -4.54 -43.49 37.35
CA GLY A 13 -5.42 -42.42 37.79
C GLY A 13 -6.56 -42.25 36.80
N ASN A 14 -7.63 -43.02 37.01
CA ASN A 14 -8.94 -42.87 36.38
C ASN A 14 -9.44 -41.42 36.52
N GLY A 15 -9.28 -40.64 35.45
CA GLY A 15 -9.75 -39.27 35.33
C GLY A 15 -10.40 -39.07 33.98
N ASN A 16 -11.74 -39.08 33.97
CA ASN A 16 -12.60 -38.73 32.85
C ASN A 16 -12.38 -37.25 32.47
N GLY A 17 -11.33 -37.00 31.70
CA GLY A 17 -11.06 -35.72 31.05
C GLY A 17 -10.92 -36.00 29.57
N GLN A 18 -11.93 -35.64 28.78
CA GLN A 18 -11.81 -35.53 27.33
C GLN A 18 -10.76 -34.46 27.03
N ALA A 19 -9.48 -34.84 27.03
CA ALA A 19 -8.42 -34.00 26.51
C ALA A 19 -8.62 -33.98 25.00
N ALA A 20 -9.05 -32.82 24.47
CA ALA A 20 -9.12 -32.62 23.03
C ALA A 20 -7.69 -32.64 22.48
N SER A 21 -7.21 -33.80 22.03
CA SER A 21 -5.87 -33.95 21.49
C SER A 21 -5.84 -33.38 20.07
N TYR A 22 -5.38 -32.14 19.94
CA TYR A 22 -5.04 -31.52 18.66
C TYR A 22 -3.74 -32.15 18.12
N THR A 23 -3.85 -33.33 17.51
CA THR A 23 -2.72 -34.08 16.91
C THR A 23 -2.59 -33.80 15.42
N TYR A 24 -2.43 -32.53 15.03
CA TYR A 24 -2.34 -32.18 13.60
C TYR A 24 -0.96 -32.39 12.96
N TRP A 25 0.03 -32.87 13.73
CA TRP A 25 1.39 -33.11 13.23
C TRP A 25 2.05 -34.33 13.89
N VAL A 26 1.43 -35.51 13.78
CA VAL A 26 2.08 -36.76 14.20
C VAL A 26 2.92 -37.30 13.03
N ARG A 27 4.25 -37.39 13.23
CA ARG A 27 5.19 -37.93 12.23
C ARG A 27 5.24 -39.46 12.21
N GLU A 28 4.72 -40.11 13.26
CA GLU A 28 4.72 -41.56 13.40
C GLU A 28 3.35 -42.16 13.05
N MET A 29 3.37 -43.28 12.33
CA MET A 29 2.15 -43.96 11.88
C MET A 29 1.52 -44.71 13.06
N THR A 30 0.86 -43.97 13.95
CA THR A 30 -0.03 -44.54 14.97
C THR A 30 -1.31 -45.03 14.26
N ALA A 31 -1.91 -46.11 14.76
CA ALA A 31 -3.06 -46.78 14.13
C ALA A 31 -4.31 -45.87 13.95
N ASP A 32 -4.32 -44.71 14.61
CA ASP A 32 -5.38 -43.70 14.57
C ASP A 32 -5.11 -42.57 13.55
N ALA A 33 -3.95 -42.58 12.88
CA ALA A 33 -3.58 -41.54 11.92
C ALA A 33 -4.39 -41.62 10.62
N ALA A 34 -4.82 -40.46 10.11
CA ALA A 34 -5.47 -40.35 8.81
C ALA A 34 -4.58 -40.95 7.70
N PRO A 35 -5.15 -41.73 6.76
CA PRO A 35 -4.38 -42.36 5.69
C PRO A 35 -3.66 -41.30 4.84
N LEU A 36 -2.45 -41.64 4.38
CA LEU A 36 -1.66 -40.75 3.54
C LEU A 36 -2.44 -40.42 2.25
N PRO A 37 -2.50 -39.14 1.84
CA PRO A 37 -3.21 -38.76 0.63
C PRO A 37 -2.55 -39.41 -0.58
N VAL A 38 -3.33 -40.19 -1.33
CA VAL A 38 -2.85 -40.89 -2.53
C VAL A 38 -2.93 -39.93 -3.73
N PRO A 39 -1.84 -39.66 -4.47
CA PRO A 39 -1.89 -38.81 -5.65
C PRO A 39 -2.83 -39.40 -6.70
N LYS A 40 -3.81 -38.61 -7.15
CA LYS A 40 -4.73 -38.98 -8.24
C LYS A 40 -4.32 -38.24 -9.51
N GLU A 41 -4.12 -38.98 -10.58
CA GLU A 41 -3.86 -38.41 -11.92
C GLU A 41 -5.12 -37.71 -12.44
N LEU A 42 -4.98 -36.46 -12.90
CA LEU A 42 -6.11 -35.67 -13.41
C LEU A 42 -6.46 -36.14 -14.82
N THR A 43 -7.72 -36.52 -15.05
CA THR A 43 -8.20 -36.89 -16.39
C THR A 43 -8.59 -35.65 -17.20
N ALA A 44 -8.65 -35.76 -18.53
CA ALA A 44 -9.06 -34.66 -19.40
C ALA A 44 -10.45 -34.09 -19.05
N GLN A 45 -11.34 -34.90 -18.48
CA GLN A 45 -12.67 -34.47 -18.05
C GLN A 45 -12.64 -33.63 -16.76
N ASP A 46 -11.71 -33.92 -15.84
CA ASP A 46 -11.46 -33.09 -14.64
C ASP A 46 -10.95 -31.70 -15.04
N ILE A 47 -10.11 -31.63 -16.08
CA ILE A 47 -9.57 -30.36 -16.62
C ILE A 47 -10.69 -29.51 -17.25
N LEU A 48 -11.58 -30.13 -18.02
CA LEU A 48 -12.71 -29.46 -18.69
C LEU A 48 -13.77 -28.95 -17.69
N SER A 49 -14.06 -29.74 -16.65
CA SER A 49 -15.01 -29.37 -15.59
C SER A 49 -14.54 -28.18 -14.76
N THR A 50 -13.22 -27.95 -14.71
CA THR A 50 -12.61 -26.82 -14.00
C THR A 50 -12.70 -25.50 -14.80
N GLN A 51 -12.79 -25.59 -16.14
CA GLN A 51 -12.89 -24.42 -17.03
C GLN A 51 -14.31 -23.85 -17.14
N SER A 52 -15.34 -24.60 -16.75
CA SER A 52 -16.76 -24.19 -16.87
C SER A 52 -17.24 -23.30 -15.71
N GLN A 53 -16.36 -22.94 -14.79
CA GLN A 53 -16.69 -22.09 -13.64
C GLN A 53 -16.71 -20.61 -14.06
N PRO A 54 -17.61 -19.79 -13.49
CA PRO A 54 -17.69 -18.36 -13.81
C PRO A 54 -16.33 -17.69 -13.57
N THR A 55 -16.09 -16.57 -14.26
CA THR A 55 -14.91 -15.71 -14.11
C THR A 55 -14.72 -15.30 -12.66
N SER A 56 -14.01 -16.11 -11.88
CA SER A 56 -13.71 -15.82 -10.48
C SER A 56 -12.67 -14.71 -10.43
N LEU A 57 -12.94 -13.68 -9.64
CA LEU A 57 -11.93 -12.67 -9.31
C LEU A 57 -10.84 -13.37 -8.49
N GLY A 58 -9.61 -13.41 -9.01
CA GLY A 58 -8.45 -14.02 -8.35
C GLY A 58 -8.09 -15.41 -8.90
N SER A 59 -7.10 -16.04 -8.26
CA SER A 59 -6.67 -17.39 -8.62
C SER A 59 -7.66 -18.48 -8.17
N VAL A 60 -7.43 -19.72 -8.60
CA VAL A 60 -8.20 -20.89 -8.18
C VAL A 60 -8.22 -21.04 -6.64
N TRP A 61 -7.20 -20.53 -5.95
CA TRP A 61 -7.12 -20.51 -4.48
C TRP A 61 -8.26 -19.68 -3.85
N ASN A 62 -8.66 -18.57 -4.49
CA ASN A 62 -9.71 -17.69 -3.98
C ASN A 62 -11.11 -18.31 -4.00
N LYS A 63 -11.32 -19.43 -4.72
CA LYS A 63 -12.62 -20.12 -4.82
C LYS A 63 -13.18 -20.52 -3.46
N ALA A 64 -12.33 -20.83 -2.48
CA ALA A 64 -12.75 -21.16 -1.11
C ALA A 64 -12.93 -19.91 -0.21
N GLY A 65 -12.92 -18.71 -0.78
CA GLY A 65 -13.04 -17.45 -0.04
C GLY A 65 -11.78 -17.06 0.74
N THR A 66 -10.63 -17.62 0.35
CA THR A 66 -9.32 -17.34 0.93
C THR A 66 -8.87 -15.91 0.64
N TRP A 67 -7.86 -15.45 1.38
CA TRP A 67 -7.22 -14.16 1.17
C TRP A 67 -6.12 -14.30 0.11
N GLU A 68 -6.17 -13.46 -0.92
CA GLU A 68 -5.12 -13.32 -1.95
C GLU A 68 -4.73 -11.85 -2.04
N GLU A 69 -3.44 -11.55 -1.90
CA GLU A 69 -2.90 -10.20 -2.08
C GLU A 69 -1.99 -10.15 -3.30
N LYS A 70 -2.17 -9.10 -4.09
CA LYS A 70 -1.28 -8.74 -5.19
C LYS A 70 -0.59 -7.43 -4.85
N ASN A 71 0.73 -7.46 -4.84
CA ASN A 71 1.53 -6.26 -4.68
C ASN A 71 1.50 -5.44 -5.99
N LEU A 72 1.11 -4.17 -5.88
CA LEU A 72 1.02 -3.22 -6.99
C LEU A 72 2.00 -2.05 -6.82
N ASN A 73 2.94 -2.14 -5.88
CA ASN A 73 3.81 -1.03 -5.47
C ASN A 73 4.65 -0.48 -6.64
N ASN A 74 5.23 -1.37 -7.46
CA ASN A 74 6.03 -0.95 -8.62
C ASN A 74 5.23 -0.10 -9.60
N TRP A 75 4.00 -0.51 -9.88
CA TRP A 75 3.12 0.26 -10.78
C TRP A 75 2.67 1.56 -10.10
N ALA A 76 2.24 1.49 -8.85
CA ALA A 76 1.72 2.63 -8.11
C ALA A 76 2.76 3.75 -7.98
N THR A 77 4.00 3.40 -7.61
CA THR A 77 5.11 4.34 -7.52
C THR A 77 5.41 5.03 -8.85
N GLN A 78 5.42 4.28 -9.97
CA GLN A 78 5.64 4.88 -11.29
C GLN A 78 4.47 5.78 -11.67
N ARG A 79 3.24 5.31 -11.45
CA ARG A 79 2.04 6.04 -11.83
C ARG A 79 1.84 7.33 -11.05
N LEU A 80 2.11 7.32 -9.74
CA LEU A 80 2.11 8.53 -8.91
C LEU A 80 3.12 9.55 -9.44
N LYS A 81 4.35 9.13 -9.76
CA LYS A 81 5.37 10.02 -10.34
C LYS A 81 4.91 10.65 -11.66
N GLU A 82 4.28 9.87 -12.55
CA GLU A 82 3.73 10.39 -13.80
C GLU A 82 2.59 11.40 -13.57
N LEU A 83 1.62 11.05 -12.71
CA LEU A 83 0.45 11.87 -12.44
C LEU A 83 0.83 13.19 -11.77
N LEU A 84 1.75 13.16 -10.82
CA LEU A 84 2.23 14.36 -10.13
C LEU A 84 3.04 15.25 -11.08
N LYS A 85 3.88 14.69 -11.95
CA LYS A 85 4.56 15.47 -13.00
C LYS A 85 3.57 16.07 -14.01
N SER A 86 2.41 15.43 -14.23
CA SER A 86 1.37 15.92 -15.14
C SER A 86 0.55 17.11 -14.61
N VAL A 87 0.69 17.49 -13.33
CA VAL A 87 0.04 18.70 -12.78
C VAL A 87 0.50 19.96 -13.51
N GLY A 88 1.73 19.95 -14.02
CA GLY A 88 2.28 21.04 -14.82
C GLY A 88 2.56 22.31 -14.02
N SER A 89 2.62 23.44 -14.73
CA SER A 89 2.82 24.76 -14.14
C SER A 89 1.47 25.42 -13.80
N LEU A 90 1.37 26.02 -12.63
CA LEU A 90 0.19 26.75 -12.16
C LEU A 90 0.50 28.24 -12.03
N ASP A 91 -0.47 29.06 -12.45
CA ASP A 91 -0.46 30.51 -12.23
C ASP A 91 -0.91 30.82 -10.80
N LEU A 92 -0.02 31.48 -10.06
CA LEU A 92 -0.19 31.92 -8.68
C LEU A 92 -0.55 33.41 -8.65
N SER A 93 -1.04 33.90 -7.51
CA SER A 93 -1.44 35.32 -7.40
C SER A 93 -0.29 36.30 -7.64
N CYS A 94 0.96 35.87 -7.43
CA CYS A 94 2.15 36.70 -7.60
C CYS A 94 3.27 35.99 -8.39
N GLY A 95 2.95 34.98 -9.21
CA GLY A 95 4.00 34.20 -9.86
C GLY A 95 3.50 33.00 -10.65
N LYS A 96 4.43 32.16 -11.07
CA LYS A 96 4.15 30.86 -11.71
C LYS A 96 5.00 29.81 -11.03
N ALA A 97 4.42 28.66 -10.69
CA ALA A 97 5.15 27.56 -10.07
C ALA A 97 4.88 26.24 -10.78
N GLU A 98 5.87 25.37 -10.83
CA GLU A 98 5.79 24.07 -11.46
C GLU A 98 6.40 22.97 -10.59
N ILE A 99 5.85 21.77 -10.71
CA ILE A 99 6.42 20.57 -10.10
C ILE A 99 7.59 20.12 -10.97
N SER A 100 8.80 20.31 -10.46
CA SER A 100 10.03 19.96 -11.19
C SER A 100 10.34 18.49 -11.13
N ASP A 101 10.20 17.88 -9.94
CA ASP A 101 10.48 16.46 -9.75
C ASP A 101 9.81 15.91 -8.49
N VAL A 102 9.75 14.58 -8.35
CA VAL A 102 9.22 13.87 -7.18
C VAL A 102 10.40 13.22 -6.46
N THR A 103 10.89 13.87 -5.40
CA THR A 103 12.10 13.46 -4.69
C THR A 103 11.88 12.25 -3.79
N LYS A 104 10.70 12.16 -3.16
CA LYS A 104 10.32 11.04 -2.29
C LYS A 104 8.97 10.50 -2.74
N CYS A 105 8.88 9.19 -2.92
CA CYS A 105 7.65 8.46 -3.22
C CYS A 105 7.83 7.06 -2.66
N VAL A 106 7.46 6.89 -1.40
CA VAL A 106 7.69 5.66 -0.62
C VAL A 106 6.37 5.25 0.00
N GLY A 107 6.07 3.96 -0.07
CA GLY A 107 4.81 3.42 0.40
C GLY A 107 4.51 2.08 -0.22
N ASP A 108 3.29 1.62 0.00
CA ASP A 108 2.81 0.33 -0.42
C ASP A 108 1.44 0.46 -1.09
N ALA A 109 1.26 -0.26 -2.19
CA ALA A 109 -0.03 -0.44 -2.85
C ALA A 109 -0.30 -1.93 -3.01
N PHE A 110 -1.50 -2.34 -2.67
CA PHE A 110 -1.92 -3.73 -2.76
C PHE A 110 -3.37 -3.86 -3.20
N LEU A 111 -3.65 -5.01 -3.81
CA LEU A 111 -4.99 -5.46 -4.15
C LEU A 111 -5.25 -6.74 -3.40
N VAL A 112 -6.27 -6.73 -2.55
CA VAL A 112 -6.73 -7.86 -1.77
C VAL A 112 -8.00 -8.41 -2.40
N THR A 113 -8.01 -9.72 -2.63
CA THR A 113 -9.20 -10.46 -3.06
C THR A 113 -9.61 -11.41 -1.94
N VAL A 114 -10.83 -11.25 -1.43
CA VAL A 114 -11.38 -12.10 -0.37
C VAL A 114 -12.83 -12.41 -0.71
N ARG A 115 -13.22 -13.70 -0.70
CA ARG A 115 -14.60 -14.14 -0.99
C ARG A 115 -15.14 -13.54 -2.29
N ASN A 116 -14.32 -13.55 -3.34
CA ASN A 116 -14.66 -12.98 -4.65
C ASN A 116 -14.99 -11.47 -4.63
N LYS A 117 -14.51 -10.73 -3.62
CA LYS A 117 -14.58 -9.27 -3.54
C LYS A 117 -13.18 -8.68 -3.62
N LYS A 118 -13.02 -7.72 -4.52
CA LYS A 118 -11.80 -6.93 -4.67
C LYS A 118 -11.80 -5.74 -3.71
N ARG A 119 -10.68 -5.54 -3.04
CA ARG A 119 -10.38 -4.39 -2.18
C ARG A 119 -9.01 -3.88 -2.59
N VAL A 120 -8.87 -2.58 -2.71
CA VAL A 120 -7.59 -1.94 -2.97
C VAL A 120 -7.22 -1.10 -1.76
N GLY A 121 -5.92 -1.02 -1.48
CA GLY A 121 -5.38 -0.19 -0.43
C GLY A 121 -4.04 0.34 -0.86
N TYR A 122 -3.73 1.54 -0.40
CA TYR A 122 -2.39 2.07 -0.46
C TYR A 122 -2.15 3.00 0.73
N THR A 123 -0.88 3.17 1.06
CA THR A 123 -0.37 4.19 1.96
C THR A 123 0.93 4.70 1.37
N TYR A 124 1.02 6.02 1.14
CA TYR A 124 2.20 6.65 0.56
C TYR A 124 2.59 7.92 1.30
N GLU A 125 3.89 8.20 1.23
CA GLU A 125 4.54 9.45 1.59
C GLU A 125 5.17 10.06 0.33
N LEU A 126 4.96 11.35 0.12
CA LEU A 126 5.45 12.06 -1.06
C LEU A 126 6.21 13.33 -0.65
N THR A 127 7.33 13.57 -1.33
CA THR A 127 8.00 14.87 -1.34
C THR A 127 8.17 15.31 -2.79
N LEU A 128 7.67 16.50 -3.11
CA LEU A 128 7.67 17.08 -4.45
C LEU A 128 8.59 18.30 -4.45
N LYS A 129 9.46 18.41 -5.45
CA LYS A 129 10.30 19.59 -5.65
C LYS A 129 9.59 20.58 -6.56
N ILE A 130 9.45 21.80 -6.10
CA ILE A 130 8.80 22.90 -6.80
C ILE A 130 9.83 23.93 -7.20
N LYS A 131 9.67 24.46 -8.41
CA LYS A 131 10.36 25.66 -8.88
C LYS A 131 9.32 26.65 -9.33
N GLY A 132 9.57 27.93 -9.11
CA GLY A 132 8.71 28.96 -9.66
C GLY A 132 9.35 30.32 -9.67
N GLU A 133 8.70 31.22 -10.38
CA GLU A 133 9.07 32.63 -10.52
C GLU A 133 8.01 33.47 -9.83
N TRP A 134 8.42 34.31 -8.89
CA TRP A 134 7.55 35.25 -8.19
C TRP A 134 7.93 36.69 -8.52
N HIS A 135 6.91 37.52 -8.70
CA HIS A 135 7.04 38.95 -8.93
C HIS A 135 6.81 39.65 -7.59
N LEU A 136 7.90 39.91 -6.85
CA LEU A 136 7.85 40.67 -5.61
C LEU A 136 8.39 42.07 -5.87
N ARG A 137 7.56 43.10 -5.64
CA ARG A 137 7.96 44.51 -5.72
C ARG A 137 8.72 44.85 -7.02
N GLU A 138 8.14 44.47 -8.16
CA GLU A 138 8.66 44.70 -9.52
C GLU A 138 9.89 43.87 -9.93
N GLU A 139 10.48 43.08 -9.04
CA GLU A 139 11.58 42.16 -9.37
C GLU A 139 11.08 40.71 -9.51
N LYS A 140 11.49 40.04 -10.59
CA LYS A 140 11.26 38.60 -10.78
C LYS A 140 12.32 37.82 -10.00
N LYS A 141 11.89 37.05 -9.01
CA LYS A 141 12.75 36.18 -8.22
C LYS A 141 12.37 34.73 -8.44
N THR A 142 13.38 33.89 -8.63
CA THR A 142 13.19 32.44 -8.70
C THR A 142 13.14 31.88 -7.28
N VAL A 143 12.04 31.24 -6.91
CA VAL A 143 11.90 30.57 -5.62
C VAL A 143 11.91 29.07 -5.86
N ASN A 144 12.79 28.38 -5.15
CA ASN A 144 12.78 26.92 -5.09
C ASN A 144 12.12 26.49 -3.78
N GLY A 145 11.37 25.40 -3.81
CA GLY A 145 10.72 24.85 -2.62
C GLY A 145 10.47 23.37 -2.74
N HIS A 146 9.96 22.78 -1.67
CA HIS A 146 9.50 21.41 -1.64
C HIS A 146 8.17 21.31 -0.91
N ILE A 147 7.32 20.39 -1.38
CA ILE A 147 6.02 20.08 -0.82
C ILE A 147 6.10 18.68 -0.24
N ASP A 148 5.88 18.55 1.07
CA ASP A 148 5.81 17.28 1.77
C ASP A 148 4.35 16.91 2.05
N ILE A 149 4.03 15.66 1.72
CA ILE A 149 2.78 14.99 2.05
C ILE A 149 3.19 13.78 2.90
N PRO A 150 3.07 13.88 4.24
CA PRO A 150 3.71 12.96 5.18
C PRO A 150 3.17 11.54 5.08
N GLU A 151 1.85 11.38 5.11
CA GLU A 151 1.21 10.08 4.90
C GLU A 151 -0.20 10.33 4.39
N PHE A 152 -0.61 9.60 3.36
CA PHE A 152 -1.99 9.56 2.90
C PHE A 152 -2.33 8.16 2.42
N SER A 153 -3.59 7.79 2.68
CA SER A 153 -4.11 6.46 2.37
C SER A 153 -5.33 6.54 1.46
N PHE A 154 -5.70 5.38 0.92
CA PHE A 154 -6.89 5.24 0.09
C PHE A 154 -8.15 5.71 0.82
N GLY A 155 -8.88 6.64 0.20
CA GLY A 155 -10.12 7.20 0.74
C GLY A 155 -9.95 8.37 1.71
N GLU A 156 -8.71 8.73 2.08
CA GLU A 156 -8.42 9.83 3.02
C GLU A 156 -7.92 11.10 2.32
N LEU A 157 -8.24 11.23 1.03
CA LEU A 157 -7.83 12.40 0.23
C LEU A 157 -8.59 13.70 0.61
N ASP A 158 -9.63 13.63 1.46
CA ASP A 158 -10.34 14.82 1.93
C ASP A 158 -9.53 15.65 2.92
N ASP A 159 -8.86 14.98 3.84
CA ASP A 159 -8.01 15.56 4.89
C ASP A 159 -6.52 15.61 4.50
N LEU A 160 -6.23 15.60 3.19
CA LEU A 160 -4.85 15.55 2.67
C LEU A 160 -4.00 16.69 3.26
N GLN A 161 -3.03 16.33 4.10
CA GLN A 161 -2.12 17.28 4.71
C GLN A 161 -0.96 17.58 3.77
N MET A 162 -0.77 18.87 3.49
CA MET A 162 0.31 19.38 2.66
C MET A 162 1.11 20.42 3.44
N ALA A 163 2.41 20.17 3.57
CA ALA A 163 3.40 21.10 4.11
C ALA A 163 4.26 21.63 2.96
N VAL A 164 4.49 22.95 2.94
CA VAL A 164 5.32 23.60 1.91
C VAL A 164 6.51 24.23 2.62
N GLN A 165 7.71 23.92 2.16
CA GLN A 165 8.95 24.49 2.64
C GLN A 165 9.65 25.20 1.49
N LEU A 166 10.02 26.46 1.70
CA LEU A 166 10.78 27.24 0.71
C LEU A 166 12.28 27.10 1.01
N SER A 167 13.09 26.96 -0.03
CA SER A 167 14.55 27.05 0.10
C SER A 167 14.91 28.51 0.42
N GLU A 168 15.60 28.74 1.54
CA GLU A 168 15.90 30.10 2.01
C GLU A 168 16.90 30.81 1.09
N GLU A 169 16.40 31.62 0.18
CA GLU A 169 17.16 32.73 -0.39
C GLU A 169 16.99 33.97 0.51
N LYS A 170 18.11 34.66 0.77
CA LYS A 170 18.29 35.63 1.87
C LYS A 170 17.50 36.94 1.74
N ASP A 171 16.52 37.01 0.83
CA ASP A 171 15.94 38.27 0.34
C ASP A 171 14.41 38.37 0.46
N TYR A 172 13.75 37.48 1.21
CA TYR A 172 12.30 37.54 1.41
C TYR A 172 11.92 38.04 2.80
N VAL A 173 11.01 39.02 2.85
CA VAL A 173 10.33 39.41 4.09
C VAL A 173 9.51 38.22 4.58
N GLN A 174 9.52 37.94 5.90
CA GLN A 174 8.82 36.79 6.49
C GLN A 174 7.34 36.72 6.10
N GLN A 175 6.68 37.87 5.96
CA GLN A 175 5.30 37.98 5.52
C GLN A 175 5.10 37.50 4.08
N ASP A 176 6.00 37.89 3.16
CA ASP A 176 5.93 37.46 1.76
C ASP A 176 6.17 35.94 1.64
N LYS A 177 7.11 35.38 2.43
CA LYS A 177 7.33 33.92 2.50
C LYS A 177 6.05 33.18 2.91
N GLN A 178 5.37 33.65 3.95
CA GLN A 178 4.13 33.03 4.42
C GLN A 178 3.01 33.12 3.38
N GLN A 179 2.89 34.25 2.68
CA GLN A 179 1.90 34.41 1.64
C GLN A 179 2.15 33.45 0.46
N ILE A 180 3.42 33.31 0.04
CA ILE A 180 3.82 32.36 -1.00
C ILE A 180 3.50 30.91 -0.59
N ILE A 181 3.83 30.53 0.66
CA ILE A 181 3.54 29.20 1.21
C ILE A 181 2.03 28.92 1.19
N GLN A 182 1.20 29.88 1.63
CA GLN A 182 -0.24 29.71 1.66
C GLN A 182 -0.85 29.63 0.26
N ASP A 183 -0.36 30.43 -0.68
CA ASP A 183 -0.85 30.40 -2.06
C ASP A 183 -0.44 29.08 -2.74
N LEU A 184 0.83 28.64 -2.59
CA LEU A 184 1.28 27.33 -3.06
C LEU A 184 0.42 26.20 -2.50
N LYS A 185 0.21 26.18 -1.18
CA LYS A 185 -0.62 25.16 -0.54
C LYS A 185 -2.03 25.15 -1.12
N LYS A 186 -2.69 26.30 -1.25
CA LYS A 186 -4.07 26.37 -1.77
C LYS A 186 -4.16 25.99 -3.24
N ARG A 187 -3.19 26.43 -4.05
CA ARG A 187 -3.19 26.25 -5.51
C ARG A 187 -2.80 24.85 -5.93
N PHE A 188 -1.85 24.22 -5.24
CA PHE A 188 -1.43 22.84 -5.54
C PHE A 188 -2.32 21.78 -4.89
N LEU A 189 -3.03 22.09 -3.79
CA LEU A 189 -3.87 21.10 -3.10
C LEU A 189 -4.96 20.52 -4.00
N GLN A 190 -5.69 21.35 -4.73
CA GLN A 190 -6.78 20.86 -5.59
C GLN A 190 -6.24 20.01 -6.77
N PRO A 191 -5.29 20.47 -7.58
CA PRO A 191 -4.75 19.67 -8.70
C PRO A 191 -4.07 18.38 -8.25
N VAL A 192 -3.30 18.41 -7.15
CA VAL A 192 -2.68 17.20 -6.60
C VAL A 192 -3.77 16.23 -6.15
N ARG A 193 -4.80 16.71 -5.44
CA ARG A 193 -5.92 15.88 -5.00
C ARG A 193 -6.67 15.25 -6.18
N GLU A 194 -6.92 16.00 -7.26
CA GLU A 194 -7.55 15.46 -8.47
C GLU A 194 -6.71 14.35 -9.11
N LYS A 195 -5.39 14.52 -9.18
CA LYS A 195 -4.48 13.49 -9.69
C LYS A 195 -4.42 12.26 -8.79
N LEU A 196 -4.47 12.44 -7.47
CA LEU A 196 -4.55 11.33 -6.53
C LEU A 196 -5.89 10.59 -6.63
N LEU A 197 -7.00 11.30 -6.82
CA LEU A 197 -8.31 10.67 -7.06
C LEU A 197 -8.32 9.87 -8.36
N GLN A 198 -7.70 10.40 -9.42
CA GLN A 198 -7.52 9.65 -10.67
C GLN A 198 -6.71 8.37 -10.41
N PHE A 199 -5.62 8.46 -9.63
CA PHE A 199 -4.84 7.30 -9.23
C PHE A 199 -5.69 6.26 -8.47
N GLU A 200 -6.56 6.67 -7.54
CA GLU A 200 -7.44 5.74 -6.82
C GLU A 200 -8.39 4.98 -7.76
N GLN A 201 -8.93 5.64 -8.78
CA GLN A 201 -9.80 5.00 -9.76
C GLN A 201 -9.03 4.02 -10.63
N GLU A 202 -7.85 4.40 -11.11
CA GLU A 202 -7.00 3.50 -11.88
C GLU A 202 -6.56 2.27 -11.08
N LEU A 203 -6.31 2.44 -9.77
CA LEU A 203 -6.01 1.33 -8.87
C LEU A 203 -7.23 0.40 -8.70
N LYS A 204 -8.45 0.95 -8.61
CA LYS A 204 -9.70 0.17 -8.53
C LYS A 204 -10.00 -0.63 -9.79
N ASP A 205 -9.64 -0.14 -10.97
CA ASP A 205 -9.89 -0.83 -12.24
C ASP A 205 -8.95 -2.03 -12.46
N ARG A 206 -7.77 -2.01 -11.84
CA ARG A 206 -6.66 -2.96 -12.06
C ARG A 206 -6.83 -4.28 -11.34
#